data_AF-A0A6C0CZQ8-F1
#
_entry.id   AF-A0A6C0CZQ8-F1
#
_cell.length_a   1.000
_cell.length_b   1.000
_cell.length_c   1.000
_cell.angle_alpha   90.00
_cell.angle_beta   90.00
_cell.angle_gamma   90.00
#
_symmetry.space_group_name_H-M   'P 1'
#
loop_
_entity.id
_entity.type
_entity.pdbx_description
1 polymer ?
#
loop_
_entity_poly.entity_id
_entity_poly.type
_entity_poly.pdbx_seq_one_letter_code
_entity_poly.pdbx_strand_id
1 'polypeptide(L)'
;MDQEYIEYIRSELENCEEITPPFNIKPKQRIKYITHSKGKEQFFTGGYFVRLGNERIVLSKGNSQWSFPTKIRDDNNNVIYTSRIFIEHTDSDCDDKLSEYIETIKAQQLVIEKLTLKYNRLKDILDQYNIS
;
A
#
# COMPACT_ATOMS: atom_id res chain seq x y z
N MET A 1 7.72 18.67 21.34
CA MET A 1 8.22 17.86 20.21
C MET A 1 8.93 18.85 19.33
N ASP A 2 10.24 18.72 19.19
CA ASP A 2 11.07 19.79 18.63
C ASP A 2 10.92 19.85 17.10
N GLN A 3 10.99 21.04 16.51
CA GLN A 3 10.77 21.26 15.07
C GLN A 3 11.70 20.38 14.21
N GLU A 4 12.96 20.23 14.63
CA GLU A 4 13.97 19.39 14.00
C GLU A 4 13.55 17.90 13.92
N TYR A 5 12.83 17.40 14.92
CA TYR A 5 12.38 16.00 14.95
C TYR A 5 11.28 15.74 13.93
N ILE A 6 10.40 16.73 13.70
CA ILE A 6 9.34 16.63 12.69
C ILE A 6 9.94 16.67 11.29
N GLU A 7 10.96 17.51 11.06
CA GLU A 7 11.69 17.56 9.80
C GLU A 7 12.43 16.26 9.51
N TYR A 8 13.06 15.65 10.54
CA TYR A 8 13.68 14.33 10.43
C TYR A 8 12.67 13.23 10.03
N ILE A 9 11.49 13.21 10.64
CA ILE A 9 10.46 12.23 10.28
C ILE A 9 10.00 12.44 8.84
N ARG A 10 9.82 13.71 8.41
CA ARG A 10 9.39 14.03 7.04
C ARG A 10 10.40 13.56 6.00
N SER A 11 11.70 13.78 6.23
CA SER A 11 12.73 13.31 5.28
C SER A 11 12.82 11.78 5.24
N GLU A 12 12.69 11.10 6.39
CA GLU A 12 12.66 9.64 6.43
C GLU A 12 11.42 9.03 5.75
N LEU A 13 10.32 9.77 5.66
CA LEU A 13 9.06 9.29 5.08
C LEU A 13 8.85 9.71 3.61
N GLU A 14 9.76 10.48 3.01
CA GLU A 14 9.61 11.00 1.65
C GLU A 14 9.39 9.89 0.60
N ASN A 15 10.05 8.75 0.78
CA ASN A 15 9.94 7.57 -0.10
C ASN A 15 9.11 6.43 0.52
N CYS A 16 8.24 6.75 1.48
CA CYS A 16 7.43 5.76 2.17
C CYS A 16 5.94 5.95 1.91
N GLU A 17 5.21 4.85 1.75
CA GLU A 17 3.75 4.85 1.68
C GLU A 17 3.16 4.43 3.04
N GLU A 18 2.24 5.23 3.56
CA GLU A 18 1.47 4.87 4.76
C GLU A 18 0.41 3.82 4.40
N ILE A 19 0.44 2.69 5.09
CA ILE A 19 -0.51 1.59 4.87
C ILE A 19 -1.51 1.48 6.01
N THR A 20 -2.77 1.22 5.63
CA THR A 20 -3.86 0.96 6.57
C THR A 20 -4.32 -0.50 6.48
N PRO A 21 -4.96 -1.05 7.54
CA PRO A 21 -5.55 -2.38 7.45
C PRO A 21 -6.63 -2.45 6.35
N PRO A 22 -6.72 -3.53 5.55
CA PRO A 22 -5.92 -4.76 5.62
C PRO A 22 -4.49 -4.60 5.10
N PHE A 23 -3.52 -5.05 5.89
CA PHE A 23 -2.09 -4.88 5.59
C PHE A 23 -1.65 -5.81 4.45
N ASN A 24 -1.48 -5.26 3.25
CA ASN A 24 -0.90 -5.97 2.12
C ASN A 24 0.61 -5.72 2.03
N ILE A 25 1.38 -6.33 2.94
CA ILE A 25 2.83 -6.15 3.03
C ILE A 25 3.52 -7.39 2.45
N LYS A 26 4.44 -7.17 1.50
CA LYS A 26 5.27 -8.24 0.94
C LYS A 26 6.42 -8.61 1.91
N PRO A 27 6.79 -9.90 2.03
CA PRO A 27 7.97 -10.31 2.79
C PRO A 27 9.23 -9.56 2.33
N LYS A 28 10.12 -9.21 3.26
CA LYS A 28 11.37 -8.45 3.02
C LYS A 28 11.19 -6.97 2.62
N GLN A 29 9.99 -6.39 2.69
CA GLN A 29 9.86 -4.94 2.60
C GLN A 29 10.34 -4.26 3.87
N ARG A 30 10.97 -3.09 3.75
CA ARG A 30 11.43 -2.31 4.91
C ARG A 30 10.28 -1.47 5.45
N ILE A 31 10.02 -1.62 6.74
CA ILE A 31 8.94 -0.96 7.44
C ILE A 31 9.51 0.05 8.43
N LYS A 32 8.96 1.25 8.38
CA LYS A 32 9.04 2.27 9.43
C LYS A 32 7.67 2.39 10.11
N TYR A 33 7.64 2.78 11.36
CA TYR A 33 6.37 2.87 12.08
C TYR A 33 6.41 3.90 13.19
N ILE A 34 5.23 4.43 13.51
CA ILE A 34 4.98 5.24 14.70
C ILE A 34 4.10 4.39 15.62
N THR A 35 4.58 4.17 16.84
CA THR A 35 3.82 3.44 17.85
C THR A 35 3.90 4.16 19.18
N HIS A 36 2.89 3.95 20.02
CA HIS A 36 2.95 4.35 21.40
C HIS A 36 3.84 3.39 22.20
N SER A 37 4.92 3.91 22.79
CA SER A 37 5.86 3.15 23.62
C SER A 37 6.16 3.93 24.89
N LYS A 38 6.02 3.29 26.07
CA LYS A 38 6.32 3.88 27.39
C LYS A 38 5.63 5.24 27.64
N GLY A 39 4.36 5.39 27.23
CA GLY A 39 3.58 6.61 27.50
C GLY A 39 3.79 7.75 26.49
N LYS A 40 4.60 7.56 25.44
CA LYS A 40 4.82 8.55 24.38
C LYS A 40 4.72 7.92 23.01
N GLU A 41 4.22 8.70 22.05
CA GLU A 41 4.29 8.36 20.63
C GLU A 41 5.72 8.58 20.13
N GLN A 42 6.29 7.58 19.46
CA GLN A 42 7.66 7.65 18.95
C GLN A 42 7.74 7.03 17.55
N PHE A 43 8.59 7.63 16.71
CA PHE A 43 8.92 7.12 15.38
C PHE A 43 10.09 6.13 15.47
N PHE A 44 9.95 5.03 14.73
CA PHE A 44 10.95 3.98 14.61
C PHE A 44 11.24 3.71 13.13
N THR A 45 12.53 3.73 12.77
CA THR A 45 13.00 3.35 11.43
C THR A 45 12.85 1.86 11.12
N GLY A 46 12.49 1.06 12.13
CA GLY A 46 12.07 -0.33 12.01
C GLY A 46 13.09 -1.26 11.35
N GLY A 47 12.60 -2.11 10.45
CA GLY A 47 13.31 -3.27 9.91
C GLY A 47 12.53 -3.97 8.81
N TYR A 48 12.97 -5.14 8.39
CA TYR A 48 12.34 -5.90 7.31
C TYR A 48 11.14 -6.70 7.81
N PHE A 49 10.04 -6.66 7.06
CA PHE A 49 8.84 -7.42 7.35
C PHE A 49 9.10 -8.93 7.27
N VAL A 50 8.74 -9.62 8.33
CA VAL A 50 8.80 -11.09 8.41
C VAL A 50 7.42 -11.69 8.29
N ARG A 51 6.50 -11.29 9.17
CA ARG A 51 5.13 -11.83 9.22
C ARG A 51 4.20 -10.94 10.04
N LEU A 52 2.91 -11.09 9.78
CA LEU A 52 1.84 -10.56 10.61
C LEU A 52 1.46 -11.63 11.65
N GLY A 53 1.51 -11.27 12.93
CA GLY A 53 0.94 -12.01 14.04
C GLY A 53 -0.40 -11.41 14.47
N ASN A 54 -0.96 -11.90 15.57
CA ASN A 54 -2.25 -11.45 16.08
C ASN A 54 -2.19 -9.98 16.52
N GLU A 55 -2.66 -9.06 15.68
CA GLU A 55 -2.56 -7.59 15.83
C GLU A 55 -1.11 -7.08 16.10
N ARG A 56 -0.11 -7.81 15.61
CA ARG A 56 1.31 -7.44 15.77
C ARG A 56 2.07 -7.65 14.48
N ILE A 57 2.97 -6.74 14.14
CA ILE A 57 3.89 -6.92 13.02
C ILE A 57 5.25 -7.36 13.55
N VAL A 58 5.81 -8.38 12.92
CA VAL A 58 7.13 -8.93 13.26
C VAL A 58 8.15 -8.44 12.23
N LEU A 59 9.21 -7.80 12.73
CA LEU A 59 10.30 -7.25 11.94
C LEU A 59 11.63 -7.95 12.28
N SER A 60 12.54 -7.99 11.32
CA SER A 60 13.93 -8.42 11.53
C SER A 60 14.93 -7.39 10.99
N LYS A 61 16.10 -7.33 11.62
CA LYS A 61 17.27 -6.57 11.15
C LYS A 61 18.53 -7.34 11.55
N GLY A 62 19.14 -8.00 10.57
CA GLY A 62 20.24 -8.94 10.82
C GLY A 62 19.81 -10.07 11.75
N ASN A 63 20.54 -10.27 12.85
CA ASN A 63 20.23 -11.30 13.85
C ASN A 63 19.18 -10.88 14.90
N SER A 64 18.71 -9.63 14.85
CA SER A 64 17.71 -9.13 15.79
C SER A 64 16.30 -9.24 15.19
N GLN A 65 15.35 -9.72 16.00
CA GLN A 65 13.94 -9.81 15.64
C GLN A 65 13.09 -9.25 16.76
N TRP A 66 12.11 -8.42 16.42
CA TRP A 66 11.18 -7.84 17.39
C TRP A 66 9.78 -7.73 16.79
N SER A 67 8.79 -7.45 17.64
CA SER A 67 7.43 -7.21 17.19
C SER A 67 6.86 -5.97 17.84
N PHE A 68 5.99 -5.26 17.11
CA PHE A 68 5.25 -4.12 17.63
C PHE A 68 3.74 -4.33 17.43
N PRO A 69 2.90 -3.83 18.34
CA PRO A 69 1.45 -3.90 18.20
C PRO A 69 0.96 -2.95 17.10
N THR A 70 0.03 -3.41 16.26
CA THR A 70 -0.68 -2.54 15.31
C THR A 70 -1.77 -1.75 15.99
N LYS A 71 -2.35 -2.31 17.06
CA LYS A 71 -3.36 -1.69 17.90
C LYS A 71 -3.01 -1.92 19.36
N ILE A 72 -3.20 -0.91 20.19
CA ILE A 72 -3.09 -1.00 21.64
C ILE A 72 -4.50 -0.86 22.19
N ARG A 73 -4.88 -1.77 23.09
CA ARG A 73 -6.20 -1.83 23.69
C ARG A 73 -6.13 -1.57 25.19
N ASP A 74 -7.22 -1.05 25.76
CA ASP A 74 -7.41 -0.97 27.21
C ASP A 74 -7.93 -2.29 27.78
N ASP A 75 -8.09 -2.35 29.11
CA ASP A 75 -8.61 -3.53 29.83
C ASP A 75 -10.07 -3.87 29.43
N ASN A 76 -10.80 -2.91 28.85
CA ASN A 76 -12.15 -3.07 28.31
C ASN A 76 -12.15 -3.46 26.82
N ASN A 77 -10.99 -3.80 26.26
CA ASN A 77 -10.79 -4.20 24.87
C ASN A 77 -11.08 -3.09 23.83
N ASN A 78 -11.18 -1.83 24.25
CA ASN A 78 -11.30 -0.67 23.36
C ASN A 78 -9.94 -0.31 22.78
N VAL A 79 -9.90 0.05 21.49
CA VAL A 79 -8.66 0.50 20.84
C VAL A 79 -8.35 1.92 21.27
N ILE A 80 -7.31 2.07 22.09
CA ILE A 80 -6.84 3.39 22.57
C ILE A 80 -5.83 4.02 21.63
N TYR A 81 -5.17 3.20 20.81
CA TYR A 81 -4.16 3.68 19.87
C TYR A 81 -3.99 2.72 18.70
N THR A 82 -3.82 3.26 17.49
CA THR A 82 -3.48 2.51 16.28
C THR A 82 -2.14 3.00 15.75
N SER A 83 -1.19 2.07 15.60
CA SER A 83 0.14 2.36 15.10
C SER A 83 0.09 2.70 13.62
N ARG A 84 0.82 3.75 13.22
CA ARG A 84 0.97 4.15 11.81
C ARG A 84 2.16 3.42 11.22
N ILE A 85 1.97 2.84 10.04
CA ILE A 85 2.95 1.93 9.43
C ILE A 85 3.26 2.47 8.04
N PHE A 86 4.55 2.54 7.72
CA PHE A 86 5.07 3.10 6.48
C PHE A 86 5.99 2.08 5.82
N ILE A 87 5.79 1.82 4.52
CA ILE A 87 6.63 0.91 3.74
C ILE A 87 7.52 1.75 2.82
N GLU A 88 8.83 1.53 2.87
CA GLU A 88 9.75 2.11 1.89
C GLU A 88 9.49 1.49 0.51
N HIS A 89 9.30 2.34 -0.50
CA HIS A 89 9.36 1.92 -1.89
C HIS A 89 10.81 1.67 -2.27
N THR A 90 11.10 0.47 -2.78
CA THR A 90 12.31 0.23 -3.56
C THR A 90 12.06 0.64 -5.00
N ASP A 91 13.06 1.17 -5.71
CA ASP A 91 12.93 1.57 -7.12
C ASP A 91 12.35 0.45 -8.01
N SER A 92 12.57 -0.83 -7.64
CA SER A 92 11.98 -1.99 -8.34
C SER A 92 10.45 -2.11 -8.23
N ASP A 93 9.82 -1.58 -7.16
CA ASP A 93 8.36 -1.62 -7.00
C ASP A 93 7.66 -0.69 -8.01
N CYS A 94 8.37 0.34 -8.51
CA CYS A 94 7.87 1.24 -9.53
C CYS A 94 7.75 0.52 -10.88
N ASP A 95 8.72 -0.34 -11.21
CA ASP A 95 8.73 -1.14 -12.44
C ASP A 95 7.63 -2.22 -12.44
N ASP A 96 7.42 -2.90 -11.30
CA ASP A 96 6.37 -3.91 -11.16
C ASP A 96 4.97 -3.29 -11.32
N LYS A 97 4.70 -2.17 -10.64
CA LYS A 97 3.42 -1.43 -10.77
C LYS A 97 3.22 -0.92 -12.20
N LEU A 98 4.28 -0.41 -12.84
CA LEU A 98 4.25 0.05 -14.23
C LEU A 98 3.87 -1.09 -15.19
N SER A 99 4.43 -2.28 -14.98
CA SER A 99 4.11 -3.48 -15.78
C SER A 99 2.63 -3.86 -15.66
N GLU A 100 2.10 -3.92 -14.44
CA GLU A 100 0.68 -4.24 -14.18
C GLU A 100 -0.26 -3.20 -14.82
N TYR A 101 0.08 -1.92 -14.73
CA TYR A 101 -0.69 -0.85 -15.40
C TYR A 101 -0.65 -0.99 -16.92
N ILE A 102 0.51 -1.31 -17.51
CA ILE A 102 0.63 -1.56 -18.96
C ILE A 102 -0.24 -2.73 -19.40
N GLU A 103 -0.25 -3.83 -18.64
CA GLU A 103 -1.11 -4.99 -18.94
C GLU A 103 -2.59 -4.63 -18.86
N THR A 104 -2.98 -3.87 -17.84
CA THR A 104 -4.35 -3.38 -17.66
C THR A 104 -4.79 -2.50 -18.83
N ILE A 105 -3.94 -1.55 -19.25
CA ILE A 105 -4.21 -0.66 -20.39
C ILE A 105 -4.39 -1.48 -21.67
N LYS A 106 -3.54 -2.47 -21.92
CA LYS A 106 -3.65 -3.35 -23.10
C LYS A 106 -4.96 -4.14 -23.09
N ALA A 107 -5.34 -4.71 -21.94
CA ALA A 107 -6.59 -5.43 -21.81
C ALA A 107 -7.80 -4.52 -22.09
N GLN A 108 -7.77 -3.28 -21.58
CA GLN A 108 -8.81 -2.29 -21.83
C GLN A 108 -8.89 -1.89 -23.32
N GLN A 109 -7.75 -1.71 -24.00
CA GLN A 109 -7.70 -1.43 -25.44
C GLN A 109 -8.32 -2.57 -26.27
N LEU A 110 -8.03 -3.82 -25.94
CA LEU A 110 -8.65 -4.98 -26.60
C LEU A 110 -10.17 -5.01 -26.44
N VAL A 111 -10.68 -4.61 -25.27
CA VAL A 111 -12.13 -4.48 -25.05
C VAL A 111 -12.71 -3.37 -25.91
N ILE A 112 -12.06 -2.21 -25.97
CA ILE A 112 -12.48 -1.06 -26.79
C ILE A 112 -12.53 -1.45 -28.28
N GLU A 113 -11.52 -2.17 -28.78
CA GLU A 113 -11.49 -2.64 -30.16
C GLU A 113 -12.68 -3.56 -30.49
N LYS A 114 -12.95 -4.54 -29.61
CA LYS A 114 -14.08 -5.46 -29.79
C LYS A 114 -15.42 -4.71 -29.75
N LEU A 115 -15.56 -3.74 -28.87
CA LEU A 115 -16.77 -2.92 -28.78
C LEU A 115 -16.95 -2.05 -30.02
N THR A 116 -15.87 -1.43 -30.50
CA THR A 116 -15.87 -0.61 -31.72
C THR A 116 -16.29 -1.42 -32.95
N LEU A 117 -15.77 -2.65 -33.09
CA LEU A 117 -16.17 -3.55 -34.19
C LEU A 117 -17.66 -3.90 -34.15
N LYS A 118 -18.19 -4.20 -32.95
CA LYS A 118 -19.63 -4.48 -32.79
C LYS A 118 -20.48 -3.26 -33.08
N TYR A 119 -20.06 -2.09 -32.60
CA TYR A 119 -20.75 -0.82 -32.82
C TYR A 119 -20.85 -0.50 -34.32
N ASN A 120 -19.74 -0.62 -35.06
CA ASN A 120 -19.75 -0.36 -36.51
C ASN A 120 -20.69 -1.31 -37.25
N ARG A 121 -20.69 -2.61 -36.92
CA ARG A 121 -21.62 -3.58 -37.52
C ARG A 121 -23.09 -3.21 -37.27
N LEU A 122 -23.42 -2.82 -36.03
CA LEU A 122 -24.78 -2.42 -35.68
C LEU A 122 -25.19 -1.14 -36.41
N LYS A 123 -24.25 -0.19 -36.54
CA LYS A 123 -24.45 1.03 -37.31
C LYS A 123 -24.72 0.72 -38.79
N ASP A 124 -23.90 -0.14 -39.41
CA ASP A 124 -24.08 -0.53 -40.82
C ASP A 124 -25.45 -1.19 -41.05
N ILE A 125 -25.91 -2.02 -40.11
CA ILE A 125 -27.24 -2.63 -40.16
C ILE A 125 -28.33 -1.54 -40.08
N LEU A 126 -28.24 -0.62 -39.11
CA LEU A 126 -29.21 0.47 -38.95
C LEU A 126 -29.26 1.38 -40.18
N ASP A 127 -28.11 1.71 -40.76
CA ASP A 127 -28.01 2.53 -41.96
C ASP A 127 -28.68 1.84 -43.17
N GLN A 128 -28.64 0.50 -43.26
CA GLN A 128 -29.38 -0.27 -44.27
C GLN A 128 -30.90 -0.22 -44.07
N TYR A 129 -31.38 -0.22 -42.82
CA TYR A 129 -32.82 -0.15 -42.51
C TYR A 129 -33.42 1.24 -42.70
N ASN A 130 -32.63 2.32 -42.59
CA ASN A 130 -33.10 3.70 -42.81
C ASN A 130 -33.16 4.10 -44.30
N ILE A 131 -32.80 3.20 -45.23
CA ILE A 131 -32.84 3.41 -46.69
C ILE A 131 -34.00 2.61 -47.34
N SER A 132 -34.80 1.84 -46.58
CA SER A 132 -36.09 1.25 -47.01
C SER A 132 -37.28 2.03 -46.45
#